data_AF-A0AAW6LDI1-F1
#
_entry.id   AF-A0AAW6LDI1-F1
#
_cell.length_a   1.000
_cell.length_b   1.000
_cell.length_c   1.000
_cell.angle_alpha   90.00
_cell.angle_beta   90.00
_cell.angle_gamma   90.00
#
_symmetry.space_group_name_H-M   'P 1'
#
loop_
_entity.id
_entity.type
_entity.pdbx_description
1 polymer ?
#
loop_
_entity_poly.entity_id
_entity_poly.type
_entity_poly.pdbx_seq_one_letter_code
_entity_poly.pdbx_strand_id
1 'polypeptide(L)'
;MPKPKKGARFGGSASHQKAIFANLATALFEHGRITTTESKAKALRPYAEKLVTHAKAGTLAHRREVLKVIRNKDVVHTLFAEIGPFYADRNGGYTRIIKTIPRKGDNAPMAIIELVKEKTVTSEADRARRVKSSQEAPAAENVVEAVEADATDAEVENADAVVEAIEDETATAADAPEAEEAKKD
;
A
#
# COMPACT_ATOMS: atom_id res chain seq x y z
N MET A 1 -7.21 -1.87 -14.66
CA MET A 1 -8.04 -0.71 -15.09
C MET A 1 -9.42 -0.75 -14.43
N PRO A 2 -10.13 0.37 -14.16
CA PRO A 2 -11.54 0.34 -13.75
C PRO A 2 -12.45 -0.10 -14.92
N LYS A 3 -13.70 -0.47 -14.60
CA LYS A 3 -14.70 -0.87 -15.60
C LYS A 3 -14.86 0.26 -16.64
N PRO A 4 -14.70 -0.01 -17.95
CA PRO A 4 -14.91 1.00 -18.96
C PRO A 4 -16.34 1.57 -18.89
N LYS A 5 -16.46 2.89 -19.07
CA LYS A 5 -17.78 3.54 -19.18
C LYS A 5 -18.56 2.92 -20.35
N LYS A 6 -19.85 2.63 -20.13
CA LYS A 6 -20.80 2.31 -21.20
C LYS A 6 -21.30 3.62 -21.85
N GLY A 7 -21.29 3.70 -23.17
CA GLY A 7 -21.66 4.91 -23.93
C GLY A 7 -20.52 5.91 -24.16
N ALA A 8 -20.88 7.15 -24.50
CA ALA A 8 -19.94 8.18 -24.92
C ALA A 8 -18.87 8.50 -23.86
N ARG A 9 -17.62 8.63 -24.29
CA ARG A 9 -16.46 8.94 -23.46
C ARG A 9 -16.49 10.41 -23.03
N PHE A 10 -15.83 10.73 -21.91
CA PHE A 10 -15.69 12.12 -21.49
C PHE A 10 -14.69 12.84 -22.39
N GLY A 11 -15.01 14.06 -22.83
CA GLY A 11 -14.15 14.81 -23.75
C GLY A 11 -14.15 14.30 -25.20
N GLY A 12 -15.13 13.45 -25.58
CA GLY A 12 -15.35 13.01 -26.96
C GLY A 12 -14.52 11.79 -27.40
N SER A 13 -13.31 11.60 -26.86
CA SER A 13 -12.42 10.49 -27.24
C SER A 13 -11.85 9.73 -26.03
N ALA A 14 -11.34 8.52 -26.28
CA ALA A 14 -10.71 7.71 -25.23
C ALA A 14 -9.39 8.31 -24.72
N SER A 15 -8.61 8.93 -25.61
CA SER A 15 -7.36 9.62 -25.24
C SER A 15 -7.64 10.84 -24.36
N HIS A 16 -8.63 11.65 -24.73
CA HIS A 16 -9.00 12.83 -23.94
C HIS A 16 -9.57 12.43 -22.57
N GLN A 17 -10.40 11.39 -22.50
CA GLN A 17 -10.89 10.87 -21.22
C GLN A 17 -9.75 10.47 -20.27
N LYS A 18 -8.70 9.81 -20.79
CA LYS A 18 -7.52 9.43 -19.99
C LYS A 18 -6.81 10.66 -19.45
N ALA A 19 -6.61 11.69 -20.27
CA ALA A 19 -5.98 12.94 -19.85
C ALA A 19 -6.81 13.68 -18.79
N ILE A 20 -8.13 13.76 -18.96
CA ILE A 20 -9.04 14.36 -17.97
C ILE A 20 -8.90 13.67 -16.62
N PHE A 21 -8.88 12.33 -16.58
CA PHE A 21 -8.76 11.61 -15.31
C PHE A 21 -7.38 11.69 -14.68
N ALA A 22 -6.31 11.70 -15.48
CA ALA A 22 -4.97 11.94 -14.96
C ALA A 22 -4.86 13.32 -14.29
N ASN A 23 -5.39 14.36 -14.94
CA ASN A 23 -5.37 15.73 -14.41
C ASN A 23 -6.26 15.86 -13.17
N LEU A 24 -7.46 15.28 -13.17
CA LEU A 24 -8.33 15.30 -11.99
C LEU A 24 -7.77 14.52 -10.80
N ALA A 25 -7.11 13.37 -11.04
CA ALA A 25 -6.45 12.63 -9.98
C ALA A 25 -5.26 13.41 -9.41
N THR A 26 -4.48 14.06 -10.28
CA THR A 26 -3.36 14.93 -9.87
C THR A 26 -3.86 16.05 -8.96
N ALA A 27 -4.88 16.79 -9.39
CA ALA A 27 -5.47 17.87 -8.59
C ALA A 27 -6.12 17.37 -7.28
N LEU A 28 -6.72 16.18 -7.29
CA LEU A 28 -7.29 15.57 -6.08
C LEU A 28 -6.21 15.25 -5.04
N PHE A 29 -5.06 14.71 -5.46
CA PHE A 29 -3.98 14.39 -4.53
C PHE A 29 -3.19 15.61 -4.08
N GLU A 30 -3.09 16.64 -4.93
CA GLU A 30 -2.43 17.90 -4.61
C GLU A 30 -3.23 18.73 -3.60
N HIS A 31 -4.55 18.84 -3.77
CA HIS A 31 -5.37 19.70 -2.91
C HIS A 31 -6.21 18.93 -1.87
N GLY A 32 -6.35 17.61 -2.03
CA GLY A 32 -7.19 16.76 -1.18
C GLY A 32 -8.70 16.90 -1.39
N ARG A 33 -9.16 17.96 -2.08
CA ARG A 33 -10.58 18.28 -2.32
C ARG A 33 -10.74 19.06 -3.62
N ILE A 34 -11.61 18.58 -4.52
CA ILE A 34 -11.90 19.26 -5.79
C ILE A 34 -13.41 19.28 -6.09
N THR A 35 -13.86 20.34 -6.78
CA THR A 35 -15.25 20.48 -7.22
C THR A 35 -15.34 20.18 -8.72
N THR A 36 -16.22 19.26 -9.11
CA THR A 36 -16.38 18.84 -10.52
C THR A 36 -17.84 18.43 -10.79
N THR A 37 -18.13 17.92 -11.99
CA THR A 37 -19.47 17.40 -12.28
C THR A 37 -19.66 16.04 -11.63
N GLU A 38 -20.88 15.74 -11.17
CA GLU A 38 -21.22 14.49 -10.47
C GLU A 38 -20.80 13.25 -11.29
N SER A 39 -21.00 13.30 -12.62
CA SER A 39 -20.63 12.24 -13.54
C SER A 39 -19.12 12.00 -13.62
N LYS A 40 -18.29 13.06 -13.58
CA LYS A 40 -16.83 12.95 -13.55
C LYS A 40 -16.35 12.44 -12.20
N ALA A 41 -16.91 12.96 -11.09
CA ALA A 41 -16.58 12.52 -9.74
C ALA A 41 -16.83 11.01 -9.57
N LYS A 42 -18.01 10.52 -9.96
CA LYS A 42 -18.35 9.08 -9.90
C LYS A 42 -17.40 8.21 -10.70
N ALA A 43 -16.99 8.67 -11.88
CA ALA A 43 -16.07 7.93 -12.73
C ALA A 43 -14.61 8.00 -12.25
N LEU A 44 -14.23 9.06 -11.54
CA LEU A 44 -12.90 9.24 -10.96
C LEU A 44 -12.67 8.33 -9.75
N ARG A 45 -13.69 8.03 -8.95
CA ARG A 45 -13.56 7.16 -7.76
C ARG A 45 -12.77 5.86 -7.97
N PRO A 46 -13.17 4.95 -8.87
CA PRO A 46 -12.46 3.68 -9.04
C PRO A 46 -11.08 3.86 -9.69
N TYR A 47 -10.77 5.05 -10.22
CA TYR A 47 -9.46 5.39 -10.76
C TYR A 47 -8.53 5.87 -9.65
N ALA A 48 -8.97 6.87 -8.86
CA ALA A 48 -8.22 7.40 -7.73
C ALA A 48 -7.99 6.34 -6.64
N GLU A 49 -9.00 5.52 -6.33
CA GLU A 49 -8.88 4.46 -5.32
C GLU A 49 -7.79 3.44 -5.67
N LYS A 50 -7.63 3.09 -6.94
CA LYS A 50 -6.57 2.17 -7.39
C LYS A 50 -5.18 2.78 -7.23
N LEU A 51 -5.03 4.08 -7.51
CA LEU A 51 -3.76 4.79 -7.31
C LEU A 51 -3.38 4.84 -5.83
N VAL A 52 -4.35 5.07 -4.93
CA VAL A 52 -4.11 5.00 -3.48
C VAL A 52 -3.75 3.58 -3.05
N THR A 53 -4.38 2.55 -3.61
CA THR A 53 -4.01 1.15 -3.33
C THR A 53 -2.57 0.84 -3.74
N HIS A 54 -2.12 1.32 -4.91
CA HIS A 54 -0.71 1.21 -5.32
C HIS A 54 0.24 1.95 -4.36
N ALA A 55 -0.18 3.12 -3.89
CA ALA A 55 0.57 3.92 -2.92
C ALA A 55 0.72 3.21 -1.57
N LYS A 56 -0.36 2.58 -1.09
CA LYS A 56 -0.37 1.77 0.15
C LYS A 56 0.61 0.59 0.09
N ALA A 57 0.78 -0.03 -1.07
CA ALA A 57 1.72 -1.14 -1.26
C ALA A 57 3.20 -0.69 -1.30
N GLY A 58 3.48 0.57 -1.69
CA GLY A 58 4.80 1.19 -1.50
C GLY A 58 5.96 0.72 -2.40
N THR A 59 5.80 -0.33 -3.21
CA THR A 59 6.89 -0.91 -4.00
C THR A 59 7.36 -0.03 -5.18
N LEU A 60 8.59 -0.24 -5.63
CA LEU A 60 9.16 0.45 -6.79
C LEU A 60 8.38 0.15 -8.09
N ALA A 61 7.86 -1.07 -8.24
CA ALA A 61 7.00 -1.44 -9.35
C ALA A 61 5.72 -0.59 -9.36
N HIS A 62 5.06 -0.42 -8.22
CA HIS A 62 3.87 0.42 -8.11
C HIS A 62 4.14 1.90 -8.35
N ARG A 63 5.29 2.44 -7.91
CA ARG A 63 5.69 3.81 -8.26
C ARG A 63 5.81 3.99 -9.77
N ARG A 64 6.42 3.03 -10.47
CA ARG A 64 6.52 3.04 -11.94
C ARG A 64 5.15 2.93 -12.61
N GLU A 65 4.23 2.15 -12.07
CA GLU A 65 2.85 2.06 -12.57
C GLU A 65 2.08 3.38 -12.43
N VAL A 66 2.20 4.03 -11.27
CA VAL A 66 1.57 5.34 -11.03
C VAL A 66 2.16 6.41 -11.97
N LEU A 67 3.47 6.40 -12.22
CA LEU A 67 4.13 7.34 -13.14
C LEU A 67 3.68 7.21 -14.60
N LYS A 68 3.14 6.06 -15.02
CA LYS A 68 2.51 5.92 -16.35
C LYS A 68 1.24 6.76 -16.48
N VAL A 69 0.64 7.12 -15.35
CA VAL A 69 -0.63 7.83 -15.25
C VAL A 69 -0.43 9.29 -14.84
N ILE A 70 0.17 9.51 -13.67
CA ILE A 70 0.46 10.84 -13.12
C ILE A 70 1.88 11.21 -13.51
N ARG A 71 2.02 12.27 -14.30
CA ARG A 71 3.33 12.73 -14.78
C ARG A 71 4.07 13.62 -13.77
N ASN A 72 3.34 14.26 -12.85
CA ASN A 72 3.93 15.14 -11.85
C ASN A 72 4.59 14.31 -10.73
N LYS A 73 5.91 14.46 -10.57
CA LYS A 73 6.71 13.72 -9.59
C LYS A 73 6.42 14.15 -8.15
N ASP A 74 6.08 15.42 -7.92
CA ASP A 74 5.82 15.95 -6.58
C ASP A 74 4.53 15.38 -5.99
N VAL A 75 3.51 15.25 -6.84
CA VAL A 75 2.24 14.61 -6.47
C VAL A 75 2.44 13.12 -6.21
N VAL A 76 3.28 12.44 -7.01
CA VAL A 76 3.62 11.03 -6.77
C VAL A 76 4.39 10.88 -5.46
N HIS A 77 5.31 11.80 -5.14
CA HIS A 77 6.00 11.80 -3.86
C HIS A 77 5.02 11.93 -2.70
N THR A 78 4.14 12.94 -2.73
CA THR A 78 3.09 13.16 -1.72
C THR A 78 2.18 11.94 -1.57
N LEU A 79 1.81 11.32 -2.69
CA LEU A 79 0.95 10.14 -2.71
C LEU A 79 1.58 8.95 -1.95
N PHE A 80 2.88 8.70 -2.12
CA PHE A 80 3.57 7.58 -1.47
C PHE A 80 4.13 7.91 -0.08
N ALA A 81 4.50 9.16 0.18
CA ALA A 81 5.08 9.61 1.44
C ALA A 81 4.02 9.87 2.51
N GLU A 82 2.88 10.47 2.13
CA GLU A 82 1.85 10.93 3.07
C GLU A 82 0.56 10.12 2.94
N ILE A 83 -0.02 10.09 1.74
CA ILE A 83 -1.37 9.55 1.52
C ILE A 83 -1.41 8.03 1.67
N GLY A 84 -0.44 7.31 1.10
CA GLY A 84 -0.33 5.85 1.17
C GLY A 84 -0.27 5.33 2.61
N PRO A 85 0.70 5.79 3.43
CA PRO A 85 0.80 5.42 4.84
C PRO A 85 -0.44 5.79 5.65
N PHE A 86 -1.03 6.97 5.39
CA PHE A 86 -2.26 7.40 6.08
C PHE A 86 -3.42 6.41 5.89
N TYR A 87 -3.53 5.80 4.71
CA TYR A 87 -4.58 4.83 4.39
C TYR A 87 -4.18 3.37 4.62
N ALA A 88 -3.04 3.09 5.28
CA ALA A 88 -2.58 1.74 5.54
C ALA A 88 -3.61 0.88 6.32
N ASP A 89 -4.30 1.48 7.29
CA ASP A 89 -5.30 0.78 8.12
C ASP A 89 -6.69 0.70 7.46
N ARG A 90 -6.91 1.35 6.30
CA ARG A 90 -8.21 1.43 5.63
C ARG A 90 -8.25 0.47 4.44
N ASN A 91 -9.28 -0.38 4.38
CA ASN A 91 -9.52 -1.33 3.29
C ASN A 91 -10.54 -0.77 2.28
N GLY A 92 -10.09 0.21 1.48
CA GLY A 92 -10.91 0.84 0.43
C GLY A 92 -11.77 2.02 0.91
N GLY A 93 -12.45 2.67 -0.04
CA GLY A 93 -13.27 3.85 0.26
C GLY A 93 -12.44 5.05 0.72
N TYR A 94 -11.36 5.37 -0.01
CA TYR A 94 -10.47 6.49 0.29
C TYR A 94 -11.05 7.85 -0.12
N THR A 95 -12.06 7.86 -0.99
CA THR A 95 -12.69 9.07 -1.51
C THR A 95 -14.17 9.15 -1.12
N ARG A 96 -14.65 10.38 -0.87
CA ARG A 96 -16.06 10.70 -0.60
C ARG A 96 -16.55 11.67 -1.67
N ILE A 97 -17.82 11.51 -2.09
CA ILE A 97 -18.50 12.44 -2.99
C ILE A 97 -19.62 13.13 -2.22
N ILE A 98 -19.64 14.45 -2.26
CA ILE A 98 -20.70 15.29 -1.69
C ILE A 98 -21.37 16.03 -2.85
N LYS A 99 -22.68 15.92 -2.99
CA LYS A 99 -23.43 16.67 -4.01
C LYS A 99 -23.51 18.13 -3.63
N THR A 100 -23.38 19.00 -4.62
CA THR A 100 -23.50 20.46 -4.45
C THR A 100 -24.61 21.01 -5.33
N ILE A 101 -24.83 22.31 -5.23
CA ILE A 101 -25.80 23.03 -6.05
C ILE A 101 -25.43 22.88 -7.54
N PRO A 102 -26.41 22.69 -8.45
CA PRO A 102 -26.16 22.67 -9.89
C PRO A 102 -25.50 23.95 -10.38
N ARG A 103 -24.68 23.83 -11.43
CA ARG A 103 -23.98 24.98 -12.00
C ARG A 103 -24.94 25.90 -12.74
N LYS A 104 -24.83 27.20 -12.48
CA LYS A 104 -25.57 28.24 -13.21
C LYS A 104 -25.12 28.28 -14.67
N GLY A 105 -26.07 28.22 -15.60
CA GLY A 105 -25.83 28.26 -17.05
C GLY A 105 -26.27 26.98 -17.75
N ASP A 106 -25.60 25.86 -17.46
CA ASP A 106 -25.88 24.56 -18.08
C ASP A 106 -26.66 23.60 -17.16
N ASN A 107 -26.98 24.03 -15.92
CA ASN A 107 -27.65 23.25 -14.89
C ASN A 107 -26.99 21.87 -14.65
N ALA A 108 -25.67 21.77 -14.88
CA ALA A 108 -24.96 20.52 -14.68
C ALA A 108 -24.92 20.16 -13.17
N PRO A 109 -25.23 18.91 -12.79
CA PRO A 109 -25.13 18.48 -11.40
C PRO A 109 -23.66 18.48 -10.98
N MET A 110 -23.35 19.28 -9.97
CA MET A 110 -22.00 19.43 -9.42
C MET A 110 -21.82 18.55 -8.18
N ALA A 111 -20.59 18.15 -7.93
CA ALA A 111 -20.20 17.43 -6.73
C ALA A 111 -18.76 17.75 -6.34
N ILE A 112 -18.51 17.73 -5.04
CA ILE A 112 -17.17 17.76 -4.47
C ILE A 112 -16.71 16.32 -4.29
N ILE A 113 -15.50 16.00 -4.77
CA ILE A 113 -14.81 14.76 -4.45
C ILE A 113 -13.60 15.07 -3.58
N GLU A 114 -13.47 14.37 -2.46
CA GLU A 114 -12.45 14.61 -1.45
C GLU A 114 -11.87 13.32 -0.88
N LEU A 115 -10.64 13.42 -0.37
CA LEU A 115 -9.98 12.37 0.40
C LEU A 115 -10.58 12.30 1.80
N VAL A 116 -10.90 11.08 2.27
CA VAL A 116 -11.47 10.88 3.60
C VAL A 116 -10.38 11.04 4.65
N LYS A 117 -10.47 12.05 5.53
CA LYS A 117 -9.49 12.29 6.60
C LYS A 117 -9.83 11.61 7.94
N GLU A 118 -11.03 11.07 8.05
CA GLU A 118 -11.47 10.35 9.25
C GLU A 118 -10.92 8.91 9.21
N LYS A 119 -10.57 8.35 10.38
CA LYS A 119 -10.31 6.91 10.49
C LYS A 119 -11.64 6.16 10.50
N THR A 120 -11.64 4.92 10.04
CA THR A 120 -12.88 4.11 10.01
C THR A 120 -13.16 3.56 11.40
N VAL A 121 -14.42 3.49 11.81
CA VAL A 121 -14.84 2.83 13.06
C VAL A 121 -14.32 1.38 13.13
N THR A 122 -14.24 0.69 11.99
CA THR A 122 -13.64 -0.65 11.91
C THR A 122 -12.15 -0.64 12.20
N SER A 123 -11.40 0.37 11.75
CA SER A 123 -9.96 0.48 12.06
C SER A 123 -9.71 0.75 13.55
N GLU A 124 -10.62 1.45 14.21
CA GLU A 124 -10.58 1.66 15.67
C GLU A 124 -10.96 0.38 16.41
N ALA A 125 -11.99 -0.34 15.97
CA ALA A 125 -12.39 -1.62 16.53
C ALA A 125 -11.32 -2.70 16.34
N ASP A 126 -10.68 -2.79 15.17
CA ASP A 126 -9.59 -3.71 14.89
C ASP A 126 -8.33 -3.37 15.70
N ARG A 127 -8.04 -2.07 15.88
CA ARG A 127 -6.98 -1.62 16.78
C ARG A 127 -7.28 -2.01 18.23
N ALA A 128 -8.52 -1.80 18.70
CA ALA A 128 -8.94 -2.17 20.05
C ALA A 128 -8.86 -3.70 20.28
N ARG A 129 -9.26 -4.51 19.29
CA ARG A 129 -9.12 -5.97 19.32
C ARG A 129 -7.66 -6.41 19.43
N ARG A 130 -6.75 -5.82 18.63
CA ARG A 130 -5.31 -6.13 18.72
C ARG A 130 -4.71 -5.77 20.07
N VAL A 131 -5.09 -4.63 20.65
CA VAL A 131 -4.61 -4.20 21.98
C VAL A 131 -5.11 -5.17 23.05
N LYS A 132 -6.39 -5.55 23.00
CA LYS A 132 -6.96 -6.53 23.94
C LYS A 132 -6.27 -7.89 23.83
N SER A 133 -6.06 -8.40 22.61
CA SER A 133 -5.36 -9.68 22.41
C SER A 133 -3.89 -9.65 22.86
N SER A 134 -3.22 -8.50 22.77
CA SER A 134 -1.85 -8.35 23.30
C SER A 134 -1.77 -8.24 24.82
N GLN A 135 -2.86 -7.84 25.49
CA GLN A 135 -2.95 -7.77 26.95
C GLN A 135 -3.46 -9.08 27.58
N GLU A 136 -4.21 -9.89 26.83
CA GLU A 136 -4.69 -11.21 27.25
C GLU A 136 -3.75 -12.37 26.86
N ALA A 137 -2.58 -12.09 26.25
CA ALA A 137 -1.54 -13.09 26.09
C ALA A 137 -1.01 -13.49 27.49
N PRO A 138 -1.12 -14.77 27.88
CA PRO A 138 -0.88 -15.17 29.26
C PRO A 138 0.59 -15.01 29.62
N ALA A 139 0.84 -14.66 30.87
CA ALA A 139 2.13 -14.78 31.53
C ALA A 139 2.70 -16.17 31.26
N ALA A 140 3.75 -16.24 30.43
CA ALA A 140 4.55 -17.42 30.18
C ALA A 140 5.51 -17.68 31.37
N GLU A 141 4.98 -17.72 32.59
CA GLU A 141 5.73 -18.12 33.79
C GLU A 141 5.36 -19.53 34.28
N ASN A 142 4.30 -20.17 33.75
CA ASN A 142 3.88 -21.50 34.21
C ASN A 142 4.29 -22.68 33.30
N VAL A 143 5.28 -22.51 32.42
CA VAL A 143 5.80 -23.63 31.59
C VAL A 143 7.16 -24.15 32.10
N VAL A 144 7.83 -23.46 33.03
CA VAL A 144 9.08 -23.97 33.63
C VAL A 144 8.86 -24.97 34.77
N GLU A 145 7.68 -25.02 35.39
CA GLU A 145 7.41 -25.96 36.51
C GLU A 145 6.86 -27.32 36.05
N ALA A 146 6.45 -27.46 34.77
CA ALA A 146 5.91 -28.70 34.23
C ALA A 146 6.93 -29.55 33.43
N VAL A 147 8.18 -29.08 33.28
CA VAL A 147 9.23 -29.81 32.53
C VAL A 147 10.24 -30.50 33.45
N GLU A 148 10.23 -30.26 34.78
CA GLU A 148 11.05 -31.02 35.74
C GLU A 148 10.39 -32.30 36.29
N ALA A 149 9.12 -32.57 35.97
CA ALA A 149 8.40 -33.74 36.49
C ALA A 149 8.37 -34.97 35.56
N ASP A 150 8.94 -34.90 34.35
CA ASP A 150 8.90 -36.00 33.37
C ASP A 150 10.30 -36.43 32.87
N ALA A 151 11.33 -36.18 33.70
CA ALA A 151 12.69 -36.65 33.44
C ALA A 151 12.99 -37.97 34.19
N THR A 152 12.29 -39.04 33.83
CA THR A 152 12.79 -40.41 34.06
C THR A 152 12.44 -41.32 32.89
N ASP A 153 13.51 -41.86 32.31
CA ASP A 153 13.57 -42.97 31.34
C ASP A 153 13.07 -42.73 29.91
N ALA A 154 14.08 -42.56 29.03
CA ALA A 154 14.19 -43.11 27.67
C ALA A 154 14.44 -42.06 26.57
N GLU A 155 15.67 -41.53 26.48
CA GLU A 155 16.29 -41.16 25.20
C GLU A 155 17.79 -40.85 25.41
N VAL A 156 18.56 -41.91 25.70
CA VAL A 156 20.00 -41.92 25.40
C VAL A 156 20.12 -42.57 24.04
N GLU A 157 20.03 -41.78 22.96
CA GLU A 157 20.71 -42.02 21.68
C GLU A 157 20.39 -40.91 20.68
N ASN A 158 21.45 -40.40 20.02
CA ASN A 158 21.46 -39.39 18.95
C ASN A 158 21.61 -37.92 19.36
N ALA A 159 22.54 -37.64 20.28
CA ALA A 159 23.20 -36.33 20.38
C ALA A 159 24.49 -36.23 19.52
N ASP A 160 24.85 -37.29 18.77
CA ASP A 160 26.13 -37.37 18.04
C ASP A 160 26.02 -37.15 16.51
N ALA A 161 24.85 -36.77 15.98
CA ALA A 161 24.62 -36.70 14.53
C ALA A 161 24.36 -35.29 13.96
N VAL A 162 24.46 -34.22 14.75
CA VAL A 162 24.22 -32.83 14.28
C VAL A 162 25.47 -31.95 14.35
N VAL A 163 26.54 -32.40 15.02
CA VAL A 163 27.78 -31.62 15.15
C VAL A 163 28.66 -31.71 13.89
N GLU A 164 28.47 -32.72 13.04
CA GLU A 164 29.28 -32.94 11.83
C GLU A 164 28.76 -32.20 10.57
N ALA A 165 27.63 -31.49 10.65
CA ALA A 165 27.02 -30.79 9.51
C ALA A 165 27.24 -29.27 9.49
N ILE A 166 28.03 -28.72 10.43
CA ILE A 166 28.22 -27.26 10.59
C ILE A 166 29.67 -26.82 10.27
N GLU A 167 30.61 -27.74 10.08
CA GLU A 167 32.03 -27.39 9.83
C GLU A 167 32.45 -27.31 8.35
N ASP A 168 31.61 -27.68 7.36
CA ASP A 168 32.04 -27.77 5.95
C ASP A 168 31.61 -26.58 5.04
N GLU A 169 30.86 -25.58 5.53
CA GLU A 169 30.46 -24.41 4.71
C GLU A 169 31.17 -23.09 5.06
N THR A 170 32.10 -23.07 6.03
CA THR A 170 32.81 -21.83 6.42
C THR A 170 34.29 -21.78 6.01
N ALA A 171 34.78 -22.74 5.23
CA ALA A 171 36.20 -22.83 4.85
C ALA A 171 36.56 -22.30 3.45
N THR A 172 35.63 -21.75 2.64
CA THR A 172 35.94 -21.31 1.26
C THR A 172 35.44 -19.91 0.90
N ALA A 173 35.76 -18.89 1.70
CA ALA A 173 35.65 -17.49 1.26
C ALA A 173 36.53 -16.53 2.06
N ALA A 174 37.82 -16.84 2.23
CA ALA A 174 38.80 -15.86 2.70
C ALA A 174 40.22 -16.22 2.21
N ASP A 175 40.58 -15.80 0.99
CA ASP A 175 41.90 -15.21 0.73
C ASP A 175 41.89 -14.46 -0.63
N ALA A 176 42.38 -13.22 -0.61
CA ALA A 176 42.70 -12.39 -1.76
C ALA A 176 44.24 -12.28 -1.84
N PRO A 177 44.87 -12.05 -3.01
CA PRO A 177 45.30 -10.66 -3.28
C PRO A 177 45.46 -10.23 -4.77
N GLU A 178 45.22 -8.93 -4.98
CA GLU A 178 46.02 -7.87 -5.67
C GLU A 178 46.87 -8.06 -6.97
N ALA A 179 46.86 -6.99 -7.81
CA ALA A 179 47.69 -6.59 -8.97
C ALA A 179 47.37 -7.24 -10.35
N GLU A 180 47.41 -6.62 -11.54
CA GLU A 180 48.06 -5.40 -12.09
C GLU A 180 47.41 -5.00 -13.45
N GLU A 181 47.77 -3.82 -13.98
CA GLU A 181 47.31 -3.10 -15.20
C GLU A 181 47.42 -3.85 -16.56
N ALA A 182 46.52 -3.53 -17.53
CA ALA A 182 46.86 -3.39 -18.96
C ALA A 182 45.76 -2.71 -19.82
N LYS A 183 46.20 -1.85 -20.73
CA LYS A 183 45.46 -1.06 -21.76
C LYS A 183 44.91 -1.89 -22.94
N LYS A 184 44.06 -1.21 -23.75
CA LYS A 184 43.56 -1.47 -25.13
C LYS A 184 42.39 -2.47 -25.22
N ASP A 185 41.33 -2.25 -26.02
CA ASP A 185 41.10 -1.42 -27.22
C ASP A 185 39.77 -0.65 -27.18
#